data_AF-A0A350YBA1-F1
#
_entry.id   AF-A0A350YBA1-F1
#
_cell.length_a   1.000
_cell.length_b   1.000
_cell.length_c   1.000
_cell.angle_alpha   90.00
_cell.angle_beta   90.00
_cell.angle_gamma   90.00
#
_symmetry.space_group_name_H-M   'P 1'
#
loop_
_entity.id
_entity.type
_entity.pdbx_description
1 polymer ?
#
loop_
_entity_poly.entity_id
_entity_poly.type
_entity_poly.pdbx_seq_one_letter_code
_entity_poly.pdbx_strand_id
1 'polypeptide(L)'
;MSKIIAVQQLSAKWITQESFKPYGQFITASADDKPYDITDAQLNLQNGIPRFYIMRLYNKGRKFHNITRHVQCTQCLGSLEGKDWKIAVAPPSELEQPAIEEIRAFRIPGNGFIKLEQGTWHAGPYFDHDVVDFYNLELSDTNEIDHFTHNFRKSHNLEFEIIE
;
A
#
# COMPACT_ATOMS: atom_id res chain seq x y z
N MET A 1 18.54 5.18 29.34
CA MET A 1 18.93 6.01 28.18
C MET A 1 17.96 5.67 27.05
N SER A 2 17.21 6.64 26.53
CA SER A 2 16.32 6.40 25.40
C SER A 2 17.15 6.08 24.15
N LYS A 3 16.93 4.90 23.55
CA LYS A 3 17.58 4.52 22.30
C LYS A 3 17.22 5.56 21.23
N ILE A 4 18.23 6.17 20.61
CA ILE A 4 18.02 7.12 19.51
C ILE A 4 17.47 6.33 18.32
N ILE A 5 16.30 6.73 17.82
CA ILE A 5 15.69 6.15 16.62
C ILE A 5 16.10 7.05 15.45
N ALA A 6 16.75 6.46 14.44
CA ALA A 6 17.07 7.16 13.20
C ALA A 6 15.78 7.37 12.39
N VAL A 7 15.68 8.52 11.71
CA VAL A 7 14.57 8.81 10.78
C VAL A 7 15.13 8.86 9.37
N GLN A 8 14.61 8.00 8.50
CA GLN A 8 14.90 8.02 7.07
C GLN A 8 13.73 8.62 6.30
N GLN A 9 14.00 9.65 5.50
CA GLN A 9 12.98 10.30 4.70
C GLN A 9 12.80 9.60 3.37
N LEU A 10 11.54 9.44 2.95
CA LEU A 10 11.15 8.91 1.66
C LEU A 10 10.37 9.99 0.91
N SER A 11 10.94 10.55 -0.16
CA SER A 11 10.23 11.50 -1.01
C SER A 11 9.20 10.75 -1.86
N ALA A 12 7.93 11.14 -1.73
CA ALA A 12 6.82 10.51 -2.43
C ALA A 12 6.77 10.98 -3.88
N LYS A 13 6.88 10.04 -4.81
CA LYS A 13 6.72 10.33 -6.24
C LYS A 13 5.28 10.16 -6.66
N TRP A 14 4.80 10.97 -7.59
CA TRP A 14 3.52 10.69 -8.25
C TRP A 14 3.57 9.31 -8.91
N ILE A 15 2.52 8.53 -8.67
CA ILE A 15 2.40 7.19 -9.23
C ILE A 15 2.22 7.24 -10.74
N THR A 16 2.86 6.29 -11.43
CA THR A 16 2.58 5.94 -12.83
C THR A 16 2.42 4.43 -12.92
N GLN A 17 1.78 3.94 -13.99
CA GLN A 17 1.67 2.50 -14.24
C GLN A 17 3.06 1.83 -14.31
N GLU A 18 4.02 2.47 -14.98
CA GLU A 18 5.38 1.95 -15.13
C GLU A 18 6.13 1.92 -13.79
N SER A 19 6.12 3.03 -13.04
CA SER A 19 6.84 3.12 -11.78
C SER A 19 6.29 2.19 -10.70
N PHE A 20 5.00 1.82 -10.79
CA PHE A 20 4.34 1.00 -9.79
C PHE A 20 4.36 -0.51 -10.11
N LYS A 21 4.69 -0.88 -11.35
CA LYS A 21 4.71 -2.26 -11.84
C LYS A 21 5.40 -3.29 -10.93
N PRO A 22 6.52 -2.98 -10.24
CA PRO A 22 7.16 -3.95 -9.34
C PRO A 22 6.35 -4.31 -8.08
N TYR A 23 5.37 -3.47 -7.73
CA TYR A 23 4.58 -3.56 -6.50
C TYR A 23 3.11 -3.93 -6.79
N GLY A 24 2.66 -3.77 -8.04
CA GLY A 24 1.25 -3.83 -8.36
C GLY A 24 0.89 -3.10 -9.65
N GLN A 25 -0.38 -2.72 -9.74
CA GLN A 25 -0.95 -1.98 -10.86
C GLN A 25 -1.60 -0.69 -10.38
N PHE A 26 -1.44 0.38 -11.14
CA PHE A 26 -2.19 1.62 -10.97
C PHE A 26 -3.33 1.66 -12.00
N ILE A 27 -4.56 1.80 -11.49
CA ILE A 27 -5.79 1.70 -12.26
C ILE A 27 -6.44 3.08 -12.31
N THR A 28 -6.73 3.51 -13.54
CA THR A 28 -7.38 4.78 -13.86
C THR A 28 -8.65 4.52 -14.66
N ALA A 29 -9.50 5.53 -14.78
CA ALA A 29 -10.69 5.45 -15.62
C ALA A 29 -10.35 5.05 -17.07
N SER A 30 -11.17 4.16 -17.64
CA SER A 30 -11.18 3.77 -19.04
C SER A 30 -12.58 4.01 -19.64
N ALA A 31 -12.72 3.81 -20.95
CA ALA A 31 -14.04 3.78 -21.59
C ALA A 31 -14.88 2.61 -21.03
N ASP A 32 -16.19 2.78 -20.98
CA ASP A 32 -17.15 1.79 -20.45
C ASP A 32 -17.16 0.48 -21.25
N ASP A 33 -16.94 0.57 -22.56
CA ASP A 33 -16.91 -0.55 -23.50
C ASP A 33 -15.52 -1.18 -23.67
N LYS A 34 -14.53 -0.75 -22.88
CA LYS A 34 -13.17 -1.31 -22.93
C LYS A 34 -13.23 -2.83 -22.60
N PRO A 35 -12.74 -3.71 -23.49
CA PRO A 35 -12.60 -5.13 -23.19
C PRO A 35 -11.59 -5.39 -22.05
N TYR A 36 -11.77 -6.50 -21.34
CA TYR A 36 -10.81 -6.96 -20.33
C TYR A 36 -9.43 -7.24 -20.95
N ASP A 37 -8.39 -6.69 -20.32
CA ASP A 37 -6.99 -6.91 -20.71
C ASP A 37 -6.04 -6.85 -19.50
N ILE A 38 -4.74 -6.88 -19.76
CA ILE A 38 -3.70 -6.86 -18.74
C ILE A 38 -3.54 -5.52 -18.01
N THR A 39 -4.19 -4.46 -18.50
CA THR A 39 -4.19 -3.14 -17.86
C THR A 39 -5.30 -2.99 -16.81
N ASP A 40 -6.27 -3.90 -16.79
CA ASP A 40 -7.20 -4.06 -15.67
C ASP A 40 -6.50 -4.66 -14.45
N ALA A 41 -7.05 -4.44 -13.26
CA ALA A 41 -6.54 -5.07 -12.04
C ALA A 41 -6.62 -6.60 -12.16
N GLN A 42 -5.46 -7.27 -12.17
CA GLN A 42 -5.35 -8.72 -12.22
C GLN A 42 -5.49 -9.29 -10.80
N LEU A 43 -6.71 -9.69 -10.44
CA LEU A 43 -7.05 -10.06 -9.07
C LEU A 43 -6.76 -11.54 -8.77
N ASN A 44 -6.19 -11.79 -7.58
CA ASN A 44 -6.20 -13.12 -6.96
C ASN A 44 -7.01 -13.06 -5.65
N LEU A 45 -8.23 -13.60 -5.71
CA LEU A 45 -9.18 -13.67 -4.58
C LEU A 45 -9.74 -15.09 -4.39
N GLN A 46 -9.13 -16.10 -5.00
CA GLN A 46 -9.65 -17.48 -5.02
C GLN A 46 -9.46 -18.23 -3.70
N ASN A 47 -8.58 -17.71 -2.82
CA ASN A 47 -8.12 -18.41 -1.62
C ASN A 47 -9.02 -18.19 -0.39
N GLY A 48 -10.18 -17.57 -0.55
CA GLY A 48 -11.09 -17.29 0.56
C GLY A 48 -12.36 -16.57 0.09
N ILE A 49 -13.02 -15.88 1.02
CA ILE A 49 -14.19 -15.05 0.72
C ILE A 49 -13.71 -13.64 0.39
N PRO A 50 -13.93 -13.13 -0.84
CA PRO A 50 -13.63 -11.74 -1.16
C PRO A 50 -14.44 -10.81 -0.25
N ARG A 51 -13.75 -9.82 0.33
CA ARG A 51 -14.34 -8.79 1.17
C ARG A 51 -14.11 -7.44 0.51
N PHE A 52 -15.20 -6.79 0.18
CA PHE A 52 -15.21 -5.40 -0.24
C PHE A 52 -15.85 -4.56 0.85
N TYR A 53 -15.13 -3.56 1.36
CA TYR A 53 -15.59 -2.70 2.43
C TYR A 53 -14.98 -1.30 2.34
N ILE A 54 -15.59 -0.35 3.03
CA ILE A 54 -15.11 1.03 3.16
C ILE A 54 -14.50 1.23 4.54
N MET A 55 -13.25 1.67 4.58
CA MET A 55 -12.54 2.02 5.80
C MET A 55 -12.54 3.52 6.00
N ARG A 56 -13.00 3.99 7.16
CA ARG A 56 -12.81 5.38 7.58
C ARG A 56 -11.50 5.51 8.35
N LEU A 57 -10.56 6.27 7.82
CA LEU A 57 -9.26 6.51 8.45
C LEU A 57 -9.10 7.98 8.82
N TYR A 58 -8.50 8.23 9.98
CA TYR A 58 -8.15 9.57 10.47
C TYR A 58 -6.66 9.83 10.27
N ASN A 59 -6.31 11.10 10.10
CA ASN A 59 -4.93 11.52 9.97
C ASN A 59 -4.08 11.05 11.16
N LYS A 60 -2.95 10.40 10.87
CA LYS A 60 -1.98 9.90 11.87
C LYS A 60 -0.55 10.39 11.62
N GLY A 61 -0.39 11.43 10.80
CA GLY A 61 0.90 11.87 10.28
C GLY A 61 1.44 10.95 9.18
N ARG A 62 2.74 11.07 8.88
CA ARG A 62 3.41 10.40 7.75
C ARG A 62 4.56 9.48 8.15
N LYS A 63 4.69 9.22 9.45
CA LYS A 63 5.77 8.40 10.01
C LYS A 63 5.35 6.96 10.18
N PHE A 64 6.25 6.04 9.88
CA PHE A 64 5.99 4.62 10.02
C PHE A 64 7.26 3.82 10.33
N HIS A 65 7.08 2.77 11.11
CA HIS A 65 8.14 1.81 11.41
C HIS A 65 7.67 0.36 11.25
N ASN A 66 6.40 0.16 10.87
CA ASN A 66 5.84 -1.13 10.51
C ASN A 66 5.49 -1.12 9.03
N ILE A 67 5.75 -2.24 8.35
CA ILE A 67 5.34 -2.48 6.96
C ILE A 67 4.81 -3.92 6.87
N THR A 68 3.70 -4.11 6.16
CA THR A 68 2.96 -5.38 6.12
C THR A 68 2.93 -5.96 4.72
N ARG A 69 2.80 -7.27 4.58
CA ARG A 69 2.44 -7.93 3.32
C ARG A 69 1.35 -9.00 3.52
N HIS A 70 0.66 -9.30 2.43
CA HIS A 70 -0.36 -10.34 2.28
C HIS A 70 0.05 -11.26 1.14
N VAL A 71 0.19 -12.57 1.36
CA VAL A 71 0.71 -13.51 0.36
C VAL A 71 -0.38 -14.38 -0.25
N GLN A 72 -1.59 -14.42 0.32
CA GLN A 72 -2.70 -15.23 -0.15
C GLN A 72 -3.62 -14.50 -1.11
N CYS A 73 -3.57 -13.17 -1.18
CA CYS A 73 -4.44 -12.39 -2.07
C CYS A 73 -3.78 -11.12 -2.60
N THR A 74 -4.31 -10.63 -3.72
CA THR A 74 -4.07 -9.23 -4.12
C THR A 74 -4.99 -8.32 -3.31
N GLN A 75 -4.53 -7.10 -3.02
CA GLN A 75 -5.33 -6.10 -2.34
C GLN A 75 -5.53 -4.87 -3.23
N CYS A 76 -6.76 -4.39 -3.38
CA CYS A 76 -7.04 -3.11 -4.03
C CYS A 76 -7.38 -2.02 -3.03
N LEU A 77 -6.78 -0.84 -3.18
CA LEU A 77 -7.01 0.33 -2.36
C LEU A 77 -7.28 1.56 -3.23
N GLY A 78 -8.25 2.37 -2.84
CA GLY A 78 -8.53 3.66 -3.46
C GLY A 78 -9.26 4.56 -2.48
N SER A 79 -8.94 5.85 -2.51
CA SER A 79 -9.65 6.85 -1.71
C SER A 79 -10.94 7.29 -2.40
N LEU A 80 -11.92 7.67 -1.60
CA LEU A 80 -13.14 8.31 -2.09
C LEU A 80 -12.98 9.83 -2.12
N GLU A 81 -13.94 10.50 -2.77
CA GLU A 81 -14.08 11.97 -2.79
C GLU A 81 -12.88 12.73 -3.41
N GLY A 82 -12.08 12.11 -4.26
CA GLY A 82 -10.96 12.79 -4.92
C GLY A 82 -9.77 13.08 -4.00
N LYS A 83 -9.77 12.56 -2.77
CA LYS A 83 -8.71 12.81 -1.77
C LYS A 83 -7.46 12.03 -2.13
N ASP A 84 -6.37 12.71 -2.43
CA ASP A 84 -5.09 12.07 -2.66
C ASP A 84 -4.49 11.49 -1.37
N TRP A 85 -3.59 10.52 -1.53
CA TRP A 85 -2.98 9.79 -0.42
C TRP A 85 -1.60 9.27 -0.80
N LYS A 86 -0.92 8.66 0.16
CA LYS A 86 0.46 8.20 0.08
C LYS A 86 0.58 6.79 0.61
N ILE A 87 1.50 6.03 0.02
CA ILE A 87 1.84 4.68 0.43
C ILE A 87 3.35 4.49 0.29
N ALA A 88 3.96 3.79 1.24
CA ALA A 88 5.30 3.26 1.07
C ALA A 88 5.21 1.78 0.71
N VAL A 89 5.99 1.32 -0.26
CA VAL A 89 5.96 -0.06 -0.77
C VAL A 89 7.37 -0.60 -0.97
N ALA A 90 7.53 -1.92 -0.86
CA ALA A 90 8.71 -2.67 -1.33
C ALA A 90 8.22 -3.89 -2.13
N PRO A 91 8.96 -4.36 -3.14
CA PRO A 91 8.48 -5.42 -4.01
C PRO A 91 8.31 -6.73 -3.22
N PRO A 92 7.48 -7.67 -3.72
CA PRO A 92 7.40 -9.00 -3.15
C PRO A 92 8.76 -9.71 -3.24
N SER A 93 9.08 -10.49 -2.22
CA SER A 93 10.32 -11.26 -2.14
C SER A 93 10.12 -12.52 -1.31
N GLU A 94 10.88 -13.58 -1.60
CA GLU A 94 10.93 -14.80 -0.78
C GLU A 94 11.50 -14.56 0.62
N LEU A 95 12.21 -13.43 0.83
CA LEU A 95 12.72 -13.05 2.14
C LEU A 95 11.58 -12.73 3.11
N GLU A 96 11.80 -13.03 4.39
CA GLU A 96 10.87 -12.71 5.48
C GLU A 96 10.84 -11.23 5.85
N GLN A 97 11.75 -10.43 5.29
CA GLN A 97 11.90 -9.00 5.57
C GLN A 97 12.05 -8.23 4.26
N PRO A 98 11.50 -7.01 4.17
CA PRO A 98 11.70 -6.15 3.01
C PRO A 98 13.14 -5.62 2.95
N ALA A 99 13.67 -5.50 1.73
CA ALA A 99 14.91 -4.77 1.50
C ALA A 99 14.67 -3.26 1.73
N ILE A 100 15.36 -2.66 2.70
CA ILE A 100 15.18 -1.25 3.11
C ILE A 100 15.44 -0.30 1.93
N GLU A 101 16.47 -0.61 1.15
CA GLU A 101 16.91 0.13 -0.03
C GLU A 101 15.92 0.08 -1.20
N GLU A 102 14.95 -0.84 -1.18
CA GLU A 102 13.90 -0.99 -2.20
C GLU A 102 12.58 -0.32 -1.81
N ILE A 103 12.49 0.20 -0.58
CA ILE A 103 11.31 0.93 -0.13
C ILE A 103 11.18 2.22 -0.95
N ARG A 104 10.02 2.42 -1.56
CA ARG A 104 9.65 3.63 -2.30
C ARG A 104 8.36 4.19 -1.74
N ALA A 105 8.21 5.51 -1.78
CA ALA A 105 6.96 6.17 -1.45
C ALA A 105 6.30 6.69 -2.74
N PHE A 106 4.98 6.49 -2.83
CA PHE A 106 4.16 6.99 -3.93
C PHE A 106 3.05 7.88 -3.40
N ARG A 107 2.71 8.91 -4.17
CA ARG A 107 1.51 9.72 -4.03
C ARG A 107 0.49 9.25 -5.07
N ILE A 108 -0.67 8.83 -4.58
CA ILE A 108 -1.78 8.30 -5.36
C ILE A 108 -2.83 9.41 -5.49
N PRO A 109 -3.25 9.76 -6.72
CA PRO A 109 -4.31 10.74 -6.90
C PRO A 109 -5.66 10.13 -6.48
N GLY A 110 -6.58 10.94 -5.96
CA GLY A 110 -7.88 10.46 -5.48
C GLY A 110 -8.89 10.08 -6.57
N ASN A 111 -8.45 9.95 -7.82
CA ASN A 111 -9.24 9.50 -8.97
C ASN A 111 -8.72 8.17 -9.55
N GLY A 112 -7.89 7.45 -8.80
CA GLY A 112 -7.33 6.16 -9.21
C GLY A 112 -7.20 5.20 -8.04
N PHE A 113 -7.00 3.94 -8.39
CA PHE A 113 -6.88 2.83 -7.44
C PHE A 113 -5.54 2.15 -7.65
N ILE A 114 -4.99 1.57 -6.59
CA ILE A 114 -3.87 0.64 -6.72
C ILE A 114 -4.38 -0.78 -6.47
N LYS A 115 -3.77 -1.75 -7.15
CA LYS A 115 -3.82 -3.16 -6.81
C LYS A 115 -2.41 -3.60 -6.42
N LEU A 116 -2.19 -4.03 -5.20
CA LEU A 116 -0.93 -4.59 -4.74
C LEU A 116 -0.78 -6.04 -5.25
N GLU A 117 0.44 -6.43 -5.63
CA GLU A 117 0.75 -7.84 -5.88
C GLU A 117 0.79 -8.62 -4.56
N GLN A 118 0.51 -9.92 -4.65
CA GLN A 118 0.76 -10.85 -3.54
C GLN A 118 2.21 -10.71 -3.06
N GLY A 119 2.37 -10.57 -1.75
CA GLY A 119 3.65 -10.40 -1.08
C GLY A 119 4.22 -8.99 -1.11
N THR A 120 3.58 -8.03 -1.77
CA THR A 120 4.03 -6.63 -1.77
C THR A 120 3.99 -6.07 -0.35
N TRP A 121 5.15 -5.65 0.12
CA TRP A 121 5.25 -4.96 1.39
C TRP A 121 4.70 -3.55 1.24
N HIS A 122 3.86 -3.12 2.17
CA HIS A 122 3.23 -1.82 2.13
C HIS A 122 2.99 -1.22 3.52
N ALA A 123 3.08 0.09 3.61
CA ALA A 123 2.73 0.89 4.76
C ALA A 123 1.89 2.07 4.31
N GLY A 124 0.70 2.20 4.89
CA GLY A 124 -0.29 3.20 4.52
C GLY A 124 -1.70 2.65 4.77
N PRO A 125 -2.74 3.38 4.32
CA PRO A 125 -2.68 4.69 3.69
C PRO A 125 -2.19 5.82 4.62
N TYR A 126 -1.48 6.81 4.07
CA TYR A 126 -1.12 8.08 4.72
C TYR A 126 -1.68 9.25 3.91
N PHE A 127 -2.11 10.34 4.55
CA PHE A 127 -2.74 11.47 3.86
C PHE A 127 -2.72 12.72 4.75
N ASP A 128 -2.93 13.89 4.14
CA ASP A 128 -2.93 15.18 4.84
C ASP A 128 -4.32 15.72 5.17
N HIS A 129 -5.36 15.07 4.64
CA HIS A 129 -6.75 15.32 4.99
C HIS A 129 -7.03 14.89 6.44
N ASP A 130 -8.05 15.46 7.08
CA ASP A 130 -8.42 15.06 8.46
C ASP A 130 -8.97 13.63 8.50
N VAL A 131 -9.83 13.30 7.54
CA VAL A 131 -10.45 11.99 7.38
C VAL A 131 -10.59 11.61 5.91
N VAL A 132 -10.34 10.34 5.61
CA VAL A 132 -10.50 9.76 4.28
C VAL A 132 -11.21 8.42 4.40
N ASP A 133 -12.22 8.23 3.56
CA ASP A 133 -12.86 6.93 3.38
C ASP A 133 -12.16 6.20 2.22
N PHE A 134 -11.77 4.95 2.45
CA PHE A 134 -11.04 4.11 1.50
C PHE A 134 -11.86 2.91 1.10
N TYR A 135 -11.97 2.69 -0.21
CA TYR A 135 -12.26 1.38 -0.77
C TYR A 135 -11.14 0.40 -0.42
N ASN A 136 -11.50 -0.80 0.05
CA ASN A 136 -10.58 -1.92 0.20
C ASN A 136 -11.20 -3.23 -0.30
N LEU A 137 -10.49 -3.93 -1.19
CA LEU A 137 -10.84 -5.26 -1.67
C LEU A 137 -9.69 -6.23 -1.38
N GLU A 138 -9.97 -7.23 -0.58
CA GLU A 138 -9.04 -8.29 -0.12
C GLU A 138 -9.86 -9.54 0.28
N LEU A 139 -9.30 -10.48 1.03
CA LEU A 139 -10.06 -11.58 1.63
C LEU A 139 -10.60 -11.20 3.01
N SER A 140 -11.67 -11.86 3.45
CA SER A 140 -12.36 -11.54 4.70
C SER A 140 -11.50 -11.60 5.96
N ASP A 141 -10.51 -12.50 5.96
CA ASP A 141 -9.62 -12.85 7.06
C ASP A 141 -8.15 -12.46 6.81
N THR A 142 -7.88 -11.62 5.78
CA THR A 142 -6.52 -11.17 5.43
C THR A 142 -5.76 -10.61 6.64
N ASN A 143 -6.44 -9.87 7.51
CA ASN A 143 -5.85 -9.25 8.71
C ASN A 143 -5.70 -10.20 9.90
N GLU A 144 -6.21 -11.43 9.80
CA GLU A 144 -6.18 -12.43 10.86
C GLU A 144 -5.16 -13.53 10.57
N ILE A 145 -5.11 -14.01 9.31
CA ILE A 145 -4.29 -15.18 8.93
C ILE A 145 -3.21 -14.90 7.89
N ASP A 146 -3.26 -13.76 7.19
CA ASP A 146 -2.36 -13.40 6.08
C ASP A 146 -1.67 -12.05 6.32
N HIS A 147 -1.38 -11.69 7.57
CA HIS A 147 -0.85 -10.37 7.94
C HIS A 147 0.57 -10.46 8.51
N PHE A 148 1.57 -10.37 7.64
CA PHE A 148 2.99 -10.43 8.02
C PHE A 148 3.57 -9.03 8.15
N THR A 149 4.03 -8.65 9.35
CA THR A 149 4.56 -7.31 9.62
C THR A 149 6.04 -7.32 10.01
N HIS A 150 6.85 -6.51 9.33
CA HIS A 150 8.19 -6.20 9.76
C HIS A 150 8.23 -4.90 10.58
N ASN A 151 8.96 -4.89 11.71
CA ASN A 151 9.10 -3.73 12.59
C ASN A 151 10.54 -3.19 12.60
N PHE A 152 10.76 -2.09 11.89
CA PHE A 152 12.08 -1.45 11.73
C PHE A 152 12.62 -0.80 13.01
N ARG A 153 11.77 -0.39 13.94
CA ARG A 153 12.22 0.11 15.25
C ARG A 153 12.90 -0.99 16.06
N LYS A 154 12.35 -2.21 16.03
CA LYS A 154 12.91 -3.36 16.74
C LYS A 154 14.18 -3.90 16.07
N SER A 155 14.17 -4.03 14.74
CA SER A 155 15.27 -4.64 13.98
C SER A 155 16.42 -3.66 13.69
N HIS A 156 16.14 -2.38 13.42
CA HIS A 156 17.12 -1.42 12.90
C HIS A 156 17.20 -0.11 13.70
N ASN A 157 16.38 0.08 14.75
CA ASN A 157 16.16 1.38 15.40
C ASN A 157 15.83 2.49 14.39
N LEU A 158 15.00 2.14 13.39
CA LEU A 158 14.68 2.99 12.26
C LEU A 158 13.18 3.30 12.21
N GLU A 159 12.88 4.52 11.80
CA GLU A 159 11.56 4.98 11.39
C GLU A 159 11.67 5.69 10.04
N PHE A 160 10.63 5.59 9.23
CA PHE A 160 10.52 6.29 7.98
C PHE A 160 9.56 7.47 8.11
N GLU A 161 9.79 8.50 7.33
CA GLU A 161 8.89 9.64 7.16
C GLU A 161 8.67 9.92 5.68
N ILE A 162 7.41 9.90 5.25
CA ILE A 162 7.06 10.26 3.87
C ILE A 162 7.05 11.79 3.75
N ILE A 163 7.89 12.32 2.88
CA ILE A 163 7.98 13.75 2.55
C ILE A 163 7.50 13.98 1.11
N GLU A 164 7.28 15.25 0.73
CA GLU A 164 6.95 15.62 -0.66
C GLU A 164 8.11 15.44 -1.64
#